data_AF-A0A536BC57-F1
#
_entry.id   AF-A0A536BC57-F1
#
_cell.length_a   1.000
_cell.length_b   1.000
_cell.length_c   1.000
_cell.angle_alpha   90.00
_cell.angle_beta   90.00
_cell.angle_gamma   90.00
#
_symmetry.space_group_name_H-M   'P 1'
#
loop_
_entity.id
_entity.type
_entity.pdbx_description
1 polymer ?
#
loop_
_entity_poly.entity_id
_entity_poly.type
_entity_poly.pdbx_seq_one_letter_code
_entity_poly.pdbx_strand_id
1 'polypeptide(L)'
;MQASTVADESGTSPTRPSFASLVPERPALAPGVELAGIFADGAFKEPQWLIVRNGHFLQVPELIYRVAEYADGQRTLGEIAAMITASTGWNLTAQHVHWILLSKLMPVAIVLPDGATAQLNSRRTSPPPLQLRLKRKVLGARAIEPITTVLRFLFLPPLVIPIMAAVILAHAWLYIQHGMMASIRDAIYTAGALPGVLLLVLASAIVHEFGHASALHY
;
A
#
# COMPACT_ATOMS: atom_id res chain seq x y z
N MET A 1 31.67 -38.97 -60.82
CA MET A 1 30.20 -38.95 -61.03
C MET A 1 29.59 -39.61 -59.82
N GLN A 2 28.84 -39.01 -58.89
CA GLN A 2 28.17 -37.72 -58.65
C GLN A 2 28.16 -37.58 -57.09
N ALA A 3 28.57 -36.50 -56.43
CA ALA A 3 27.90 -35.20 -56.17
C ALA A 3 26.53 -35.25 -55.45
N SER A 4 26.45 -34.48 -54.35
CA SER A 4 25.26 -33.99 -53.60
C SER A 4 24.73 -34.93 -52.48
N THR A 5 24.29 -34.51 -51.29
CA THR A 5 23.69 -33.25 -50.82
C THR A 5 23.81 -33.11 -49.30
N VAL A 6 24.13 -31.89 -48.88
CA VAL A 6 23.88 -31.19 -47.59
C VAL A 6 22.75 -31.74 -46.72
N ALA A 7 23.02 -31.93 -45.42
CA ALA A 7 22.00 -31.82 -44.38
C ALA A 7 22.50 -30.81 -43.33
N ASP A 8 22.01 -29.58 -43.50
CA ASP A 8 22.07 -28.49 -42.55
C ASP A 8 21.18 -28.84 -41.35
N GLU A 9 21.78 -29.18 -40.22
CA GLU A 9 21.06 -29.31 -38.95
C GLU A 9 20.87 -27.93 -38.32
N SER A 10 20.04 -27.10 -38.96
CA SER A 10 19.45 -25.92 -38.34
C SER A 10 18.28 -26.34 -37.44
N GLY A 11 18.61 -27.08 -36.38
CA GLY A 11 17.71 -27.48 -35.32
C GLY A 11 17.36 -26.30 -34.42
N THR A 12 16.32 -25.57 -34.82
CA THR A 12 15.53 -24.58 -34.08
C THR A 12 15.61 -24.76 -32.56
N SER A 13 16.48 -23.97 -31.91
CA SER A 13 16.45 -23.82 -30.47
C SER A 13 15.09 -23.24 -30.07
N PRO A 14 14.42 -23.75 -29.02
CA PRO A 14 13.18 -23.14 -28.55
C PRO A 14 13.50 -21.72 -28.11
N THR A 15 12.97 -20.74 -28.85
CA THR A 15 13.02 -19.33 -28.49
C THR A 15 12.38 -19.18 -27.12
N ARG A 16 13.19 -19.14 -26.06
CA ARG A 16 12.74 -18.61 -24.76
C ARG A 16 12.14 -17.24 -25.06
N PRO A 17 10.92 -16.92 -24.59
CA PRO A 17 10.42 -15.56 -24.71
C PRO A 17 11.48 -14.65 -24.09
N SER A 18 12.11 -13.83 -24.94
CA SER A 18 13.05 -12.84 -24.48
C SER A 18 12.26 -11.93 -23.54
N PHE A 19 12.71 -11.77 -22.29
CA PHE A 19 12.04 -10.85 -21.36
C PHE A 19 11.97 -9.41 -21.90
N ALA A 20 12.77 -9.09 -22.93
CA ALA A 20 12.72 -7.84 -23.67
C ALA A 20 11.44 -7.65 -24.50
N SER A 21 10.73 -8.73 -24.87
CA SER A 21 9.51 -8.68 -25.69
C SER A 21 8.21 -8.77 -24.90
N LEU A 22 8.25 -8.58 -23.57
CA LEU A 22 7.03 -8.53 -22.76
C LEU A 22 6.40 -7.14 -22.71
N VAL A 23 7.22 -6.09 -22.78
CA VAL A 23 6.73 -4.71 -22.67
C VAL A 23 6.27 -4.22 -24.04
N PRO A 24 5.01 -3.79 -24.18
CA PRO A 24 4.51 -3.24 -25.43
C PRO A 24 5.30 -2.02 -25.87
N GLU A 25 5.69 -2.01 -27.14
CA GLU A 25 6.34 -0.86 -27.79
C GLU A 25 5.45 0.39 -27.71
N ARG A 26 4.13 0.17 -27.82
CA ARG A 26 3.08 1.18 -27.63
C ARG A 26 2.14 0.74 -26.51
N PRO A 27 2.45 1.08 -25.24
CA PRO A 27 1.66 0.62 -24.10
C PRO A 27 0.26 1.22 -24.13
N ALA A 28 -0.75 0.38 -23.88
CA ALA A 28 -2.14 0.75 -23.74
C ALA A 28 -2.66 0.35 -22.35
N LEU A 29 -3.52 1.18 -21.76
CA LEU A 29 -4.26 0.81 -20.56
C LEU A 29 -5.10 -0.45 -20.78
N ALA A 30 -5.11 -1.32 -19.77
CA ALA A 30 -5.94 -2.51 -19.76
C ALA A 30 -7.43 -2.14 -19.71
N PRO A 31 -8.33 -2.98 -20.27
CA PRO A 31 -9.76 -2.77 -20.14
C PRO A 31 -10.22 -2.64 -18.68
N GLY A 32 -11.10 -1.68 -18.40
CA GLY A 32 -11.63 -1.45 -17.06
C GLY A 32 -10.70 -0.69 -16.12
N VAL A 33 -9.63 -0.08 -16.64
CA VAL A 33 -8.79 0.91 -15.94
C VAL A 33 -9.32 2.31 -16.19
N GLU A 34 -9.48 3.08 -15.11
CA GLU A 34 -9.89 4.48 -15.10
C GLU A 34 -8.91 5.29 -14.24
N LEU A 35 -8.47 6.44 -14.73
CA LEU A 35 -7.53 7.32 -14.05
C LEU A 35 -8.30 8.39 -13.28
N ALA A 36 -8.49 8.19 -11.97
CA ALA A 36 -9.37 9.03 -11.15
C ALA A 36 -8.74 10.37 -10.70
N GLY A 37 -7.42 10.53 -10.83
CA GLY A 37 -6.72 11.81 -10.57
C GLY A 37 -6.12 11.90 -9.17
N ILE A 38 -5.95 13.13 -8.67
CA ILE A 38 -5.30 13.40 -7.37
C ILE A 38 -6.21 12.96 -6.23
N PHE A 39 -5.66 12.19 -5.29
CA PHE A 39 -6.31 11.85 -4.03
C PHE A 39 -6.08 12.99 -3.03
N ALA A 40 -7.04 13.92 -2.95
CA ALA A 40 -6.92 15.17 -2.19
C ALA A 40 -7.06 15.00 -0.66
N ASP A 41 -7.77 13.97 -0.19
CA ASP A 41 -8.15 13.81 1.22
C ASP A 41 -7.20 12.88 2.01
N GLY A 42 -5.92 12.80 1.61
CA GLY A 42 -4.93 11.92 2.25
C GLY A 42 -4.03 12.64 3.24
N ALA A 43 -3.80 12.07 4.43
CA ALA A 43 -2.79 12.53 5.39
C ALA A 43 -1.33 12.22 4.97
N PHE A 44 -1.09 12.09 3.66
CA PHE A 44 0.24 11.80 3.13
C PHE A 44 1.06 13.07 3.00
N LYS A 45 2.37 12.96 3.27
CA LYS A 45 3.33 14.06 3.10
C LYS A 45 3.40 14.54 1.65
N GLU A 46 3.19 13.64 0.69
CA GLU A 46 3.19 13.92 -0.75
C GLU A 46 1.83 13.51 -1.37
N PRO A 47 1.24 14.33 -2.27
CA PRO A 47 -0.02 14.00 -2.92
C PRO A 47 0.05 12.65 -3.64
N GLN A 48 -0.92 11.79 -3.37
CA GLN A 48 -1.06 10.51 -4.06
C GLN A 48 -2.05 10.63 -5.21
N TRP A 49 -1.90 9.78 -6.22
CA TRP A 49 -2.78 9.71 -7.38
C TRP A 49 -3.53 8.38 -7.38
N LEU A 50 -4.73 8.36 -7.97
CA LEU A 50 -5.66 7.25 -7.88
C LEU A 50 -5.96 6.65 -9.25
N ILE A 51 -5.82 5.32 -9.34
CA ILE A 51 -6.19 4.51 -10.50
C ILE A 51 -7.26 3.51 -10.05
N VAL A 52 -8.37 3.43 -10.76
CA VAL A 52 -9.45 2.47 -10.52
C VAL A 52 -9.36 1.36 -11.55
N ARG A 53 -9.26 0.11 -11.12
CA ARG A 53 -9.27 -1.04 -12.02
C ARG A 53 -10.32 -2.04 -11.58
N ASN A 54 -11.33 -2.28 -12.43
CA ASN A 54 -12.43 -3.21 -12.12
C ASN A 54 -13.09 -2.93 -10.74
N GLY A 55 -13.16 -1.66 -10.34
CA GLY A 55 -13.70 -1.21 -9.05
C GLY A 55 -12.74 -1.32 -7.85
N HIS A 56 -11.47 -1.67 -8.06
CA HIS A 56 -10.43 -1.64 -7.04
C HIS A 56 -9.61 -0.36 -7.18
N PHE A 57 -9.36 0.32 -6.07
CA PHE A 57 -8.59 1.55 -6.03
C PHE A 57 -7.11 1.25 -5.78
N LEU A 58 -6.22 1.82 -6.60
CA LEU A 58 -4.77 1.80 -6.43
C LEU A 58 -4.27 3.23 -6.23
N GLN A 59 -3.62 3.46 -5.09
CA GLN A 59 -2.88 4.70 -4.84
C GLN A 59 -1.47 4.56 -5.39
N VAL A 60 -1.06 5.50 -6.23
CA VAL A 60 0.24 5.51 -6.90
C VAL A 60 0.90 6.89 -6.81
N PRO A 61 2.25 6.95 -6.83
CA PRO A 61 2.95 8.22 -6.98
C PRO A 61 2.62 8.89 -8.31
N GLU A 62 2.79 10.22 -8.37
CA GLU A 62 2.51 11.03 -9.57
C GLU A 62 3.19 10.46 -10.82
N LEU A 63 4.48 10.12 -10.74
CA LEU A 63 5.22 9.63 -11.90
C LEU A 63 4.57 8.38 -12.53
N ILE A 64 4.09 7.46 -11.70
CA ILE A 64 3.45 6.22 -12.16
C ILE A 64 2.10 6.54 -12.82
N TYR A 65 1.34 7.47 -12.23
CA TYR A 65 0.09 7.94 -12.81
C TYR A 65 0.32 8.62 -14.18
N ARG A 66 1.32 9.50 -14.30
CA ARG A 66 1.66 10.17 -15.57
C ARG A 66 2.09 9.19 -16.65
N VAL A 67 2.89 8.19 -16.31
CA VAL A 67 3.26 7.13 -17.27
C VAL A 67 2.01 6.37 -17.74
N ALA A 68 1.08 6.06 -16.84
CA ALA A 68 -0.19 5.41 -17.20
C ALA A 68 -1.10 6.34 -18.04
N GLU A 69 -1.13 7.64 -17.76
CA GLU A 69 -1.88 8.66 -18.50
C GLU A 69 -1.44 8.76 -19.96
N TYR A 70 -0.14 8.66 -20.24
CA TYR A 70 0.39 8.70 -21.60
C TYR A 70 0.38 7.34 -22.33
N ALA A 71 0.06 6.25 -21.63
CA ALA A 71 -0.03 4.89 -22.17
C ALA A 71 -1.39 4.62 -22.86
N ASP A 72 -1.64 5.32 -23.97
CA ASP A 72 -2.90 5.27 -24.73
C ASP A 72 -2.90 4.27 -25.91
N GLY A 73 -1.82 3.50 -26.07
CA GLY A 73 -1.62 2.56 -27.18
C GLY A 73 -1.16 3.19 -28.48
N GLN A 74 -0.99 4.51 -28.54
CA GLN A 74 -0.49 5.21 -29.72
C GLN A 74 0.96 5.62 -29.56
N ARG A 75 1.38 6.01 -28.35
CA ARG A 75 2.73 6.55 -28.11
C ARG A 75 3.76 5.46 -27.84
N THR A 76 4.97 5.66 -28.33
CA THR A 76 6.13 4.81 -28.02
C THR A 76 6.72 5.14 -26.65
N LEU A 77 7.52 4.23 -26.10
CA LEU A 77 8.23 4.45 -24.82
C LEU A 77 9.09 5.72 -24.82
N GLY A 78 9.73 6.05 -25.95
CA GLY A 78 10.54 7.25 -26.11
C GLY A 78 9.71 8.53 -26.11
N GLU A 79 8.55 8.52 -26.78
CA GLU A 79 7.64 9.66 -26.80
C GLU A 79 7.04 9.92 -25.41
N ILE A 80 6.65 8.87 -24.68
CA ILE A 80 6.17 8.99 -23.30
C ILE A 80 7.25 9.61 -22.40
N ALA A 81 8.50 9.14 -22.52
CA ALA A 81 9.62 9.68 -21.76
C ALA A 81 9.86 11.17 -22.06
N ALA A 82 9.84 11.55 -23.34
CA ALA A 82 10.01 12.93 -23.78
C ALA A 82 8.88 13.85 -23.29
N MET A 83 7.63 13.40 -23.37
CA MET A 83 6.45 14.15 -22.90
C MET A 83 6.48 14.39 -21.40
N ILE A 84 6.81 13.37 -20.60
CA ILE A 84 6.93 13.53 -19.14
C ILE A 84 8.10 14.46 -18.83
N THR A 85 9.25 14.31 -19.49
CA THR A 85 10.40 15.18 -19.28
C THR A 85 10.14 16.63 -19.68
N ALA A 86 9.30 16.87 -20.69
CA ALA A 86 8.92 18.23 -21.10
C ALA A 86 7.84 18.86 -20.21
N SER A 87 6.92 18.06 -19.67
CA SER A 87 5.80 18.53 -18.84
C SER A 87 6.11 18.57 -17.34
N THR A 88 7.23 18.01 -16.91
CA THR A 88 7.62 17.87 -15.50
C THR A 88 9.11 18.15 -15.30
N GLY A 89 9.57 18.16 -14.04
CA GLY A 89 11.00 18.30 -13.72
C GLY A 89 11.80 16.99 -13.79
N TRP A 90 11.19 15.85 -14.15
CA TRP A 90 11.87 14.56 -14.16
C TRP A 90 12.58 14.29 -15.49
N ASN A 91 13.82 13.83 -15.45
CA ASN A 91 14.53 13.40 -16.65
C ASN A 91 14.35 11.89 -16.86
N LEU A 92 13.45 11.51 -17.79
CA LEU A 92 13.19 10.11 -18.12
C LEU A 92 13.76 9.74 -19.49
N THR A 93 14.30 8.53 -19.56
CA THR A 93 14.66 7.87 -20.81
C THR A 93 13.62 6.79 -21.14
N ALA A 94 13.61 6.32 -22.39
CA ALA A 94 12.76 5.20 -22.80
C ALA A 94 12.99 3.95 -21.91
N GLN A 95 14.24 3.74 -21.47
CA GLN A 95 14.59 2.63 -20.58
C GLN A 95 13.95 2.76 -19.18
N HIS A 96 13.84 3.99 -18.65
CA HIS A 96 13.14 4.23 -17.39
C HIS A 96 11.65 3.90 -17.51
N VAL A 97 11.00 4.32 -18.61
CA VAL A 97 9.59 4.01 -18.87
C VAL A 97 9.39 2.50 -19.03
N HIS A 98 10.28 1.82 -19.78
CA HIS A 98 10.27 0.36 -19.90
C HIS A 98 10.30 -0.33 -18.54
N TRP A 99 11.21 0.08 -17.65
CA TRP A 99 11.32 -0.50 -16.32
C TRP A 99 10.10 -0.21 -15.44
N ILE A 100 9.53 0.99 -15.51
CA ILE A 100 8.29 1.35 -14.79
C ILE A 100 7.13 0.47 -15.25
N LEU A 101 6.98 0.26 -16.55
CA LEU A 101 5.95 -0.62 -17.11
C LEU A 101 6.11 -2.05 -16.58
N LEU A 102 7.31 -2.61 -16.74
CA LEU A 102 7.60 -3.99 -16.37
C LEU A 102 7.47 -4.25 -14.86
N SER A 103 7.98 -3.34 -14.03
CA SER A 103 8.10 -3.55 -12.58
C SER A 103 6.89 -3.06 -11.78
N LYS A 104 6.15 -2.06 -12.27
CA LYS A 104 5.07 -1.41 -11.52
C LYS A 104 3.70 -1.56 -12.17
N LEU A 105 3.56 -1.34 -13.48
CA LEU A 105 2.25 -1.27 -14.12
C LEU A 105 1.72 -2.63 -14.64
N MET A 106 2.61 -3.48 -15.14
CA MET A 106 2.25 -4.81 -15.65
C MET A 106 1.88 -5.81 -14.54
N PRO A 107 2.57 -5.87 -13.37
CA PRO A 107 2.22 -6.83 -12.32
C PRO A 107 0.82 -6.61 -11.73
N VAL A 108 0.37 -5.36 -11.70
CA VAL A 108 -1.00 -4.99 -11.29
C VAL A 108 -2.00 -4.96 -12.46
N ALA A 109 -1.51 -5.29 -13.66
CA ALA A 109 -2.22 -5.34 -14.93
C ALA A 109 -2.98 -4.04 -15.27
N ILE A 110 -2.38 -2.89 -14.95
CA ILE A 110 -2.78 -1.57 -15.46
C ILE A 110 -2.43 -1.46 -16.95
N VAL A 111 -1.24 -1.96 -17.32
CA VAL A 111 -0.84 -2.15 -18.73
C VAL A 111 -0.67 -3.65 -18.97
N LEU A 112 -1.10 -4.12 -20.13
CA LEU A 112 -1.00 -5.52 -20.51
C LEU A 112 0.31 -5.82 -21.24
N PRO A 113 0.89 -7.02 -21.08
CA PRO A 113 2.03 -7.44 -21.89
C PRO A 113 1.66 -7.54 -23.37
N ASP A 114 2.66 -7.47 -24.23
CA ASP A 114 2.50 -7.70 -25.66
C ASP A 114 1.80 -9.05 -25.95
N GLY A 115 0.79 -9.02 -26.82
CA GLY A 115 -0.02 -10.18 -27.19
C GLY A 115 -1.13 -10.58 -26.19
N ALA A 116 -1.22 -9.97 -25.00
CA ALA A 116 -2.29 -10.27 -24.05
C ALA A 116 -3.64 -9.66 -24.42
N THR A 117 -3.66 -8.58 -25.21
CA THR A 117 -4.91 -7.97 -25.74
C THR A 117 -5.67 -8.94 -26.64
N ALA A 118 -4.98 -9.78 -27.42
CA ALA A 118 -5.59 -10.80 -28.27
C ALA A 118 -6.24 -11.95 -27.46
N GLN A 119 -5.67 -12.29 -26.30
CA GLN A 119 -6.21 -13.37 -25.44
C GLN A 119 -7.31 -12.90 -24.48
N LEU A 120 -7.38 -11.61 -24.16
CA LEU A 120 -8.42 -11.07 -23.27
C LEU A 120 -9.74 -10.78 -24.02
N ASN A 121 -9.69 -10.51 -25.33
CA ASN A 121 -10.90 -10.35 -26.14
C ASN A 121 -11.70 -11.67 -26.30
N SER A 122 -11.04 -12.82 -26.25
CA SER A 122 -11.69 -14.14 -26.27
C SER A 122 -12.21 -14.60 -24.91
N ARG A 123 -11.77 -13.96 -23.83
CA ARG A 123 -12.20 -14.27 -22.46
C ARG A 123 -13.03 -13.12 -21.89
N ARG A 124 -14.26 -12.97 -22.42
CA ARG A 124 -15.33 -12.25 -21.69
C ARG A 124 -15.31 -12.74 -20.25
N THR A 125 -14.90 -11.84 -19.37
CA THR A 125 -14.57 -12.13 -18.00
C THR A 125 -15.87 -12.42 -17.25
N SER A 126 -16.18 -13.71 -17.07
CA SER A 126 -17.03 -14.09 -15.94
C SER A 126 -16.33 -13.64 -14.66
N PRO A 127 -17.02 -12.92 -13.76
CA PRO A 127 -16.42 -12.54 -12.49
C PRO A 127 -15.94 -13.82 -11.76
N PRO A 128 -14.73 -13.83 -11.19
CA PRO A 128 -14.22 -14.99 -10.47
C PRO A 128 -15.23 -15.43 -9.39
N PRO A 129 -15.44 -16.75 -9.19
CA PRO A 129 -16.49 -17.30 -8.33
C PRO A 129 -16.32 -16.96 -6.83
N LEU A 130 -15.23 -16.26 -6.48
CA LEU A 130 -14.90 -15.79 -5.13
C LEU A 130 -14.75 -14.25 -5.07
N GLN A 131 -15.37 -13.51 -5.98
CA GLN A 131 -15.62 -12.08 -5.76
C GLN A 131 -16.70 -11.89 -4.68
N LEU A 132 -16.31 -12.09 -3.43
CA LEU A 132 -17.00 -11.50 -2.30
C LEU A 132 -16.84 -9.98 -2.41
N ARG A 133 -17.78 -9.34 -3.10
CA ARG A 133 -18.08 -7.91 -2.94
C ARG A 133 -18.56 -7.70 -1.50
N LEU A 134 -17.64 -7.70 -0.56
CA LEU A 134 -17.92 -7.26 0.80
C LEU A 134 -17.96 -5.72 0.77
N LYS A 135 -18.98 -5.15 0.12
CA LYS A 135 -19.44 -3.78 0.37
C LYS A 135 -20.11 -3.74 1.74
N ARG A 136 -19.43 -4.20 2.78
CA ARG A 136 -19.85 -3.93 4.15
C ARG A 136 -19.29 -2.54 4.42
N LYS A 137 -20.16 -1.54 4.62
CA LYS A 137 -19.77 -0.29 5.27
C LYS A 137 -19.20 -0.71 6.63
N VAL A 138 -17.88 -0.90 6.73
CA VAL A 138 -17.31 -1.68 7.84
C VAL A 138 -17.53 -0.98 9.18
N LEU A 139 -17.71 0.34 9.24
CA LEU A 139 -18.45 1.01 10.33
C LEU A 139 -19.10 2.28 9.79
N GLY A 140 -20.40 2.46 10.00
CA GLY A 140 -21.03 3.76 9.75
C GLY A 140 -20.55 4.77 10.79
N ALA A 141 -20.27 6.01 10.37
CA ALA A 141 -19.82 7.11 11.25
C ALA A 141 -20.62 7.23 12.56
N ARG A 142 -21.92 6.91 12.53
CA ARG A 142 -22.83 6.90 13.69
C ARG A 142 -22.51 5.88 14.79
N ALA A 143 -21.78 4.80 14.48
CA ALA A 143 -21.33 3.84 15.50
C ALA A 143 -19.97 4.22 16.11
N ILE A 144 -19.20 5.06 15.42
CA ILE A 144 -17.85 5.49 15.81
C ILE A 144 -17.91 6.75 16.68
N GLU A 145 -18.89 7.63 16.42
CA GLU A 145 -19.13 8.88 17.16
C GLU A 145 -19.21 8.74 18.69
N PRO A 146 -20.00 7.81 19.27
CA PRO A 146 -20.08 7.71 20.73
C PRO A 146 -18.78 7.19 21.35
N ILE A 147 -18.10 6.25 20.69
CA ILE A 147 -16.84 5.66 21.17
C ILE A 147 -15.71 6.69 21.11
N THR A 148 -15.62 7.44 20.01
CA THR A 148 -14.60 8.50 19.84
C THR A 148 -14.85 9.69 20.78
N THR A 149 -16.10 10.01 21.11
CA THR A 149 -16.42 11.08 22.08
C THR A 149 -16.02 10.71 23.52
N VAL A 150 -16.26 9.46 23.94
CA VAL A 150 -15.85 8.97 25.27
C VAL A 150 -14.32 8.94 25.39
N LEU A 151 -13.62 8.53 24.33
CA LEU A 151 -12.16 8.54 24.29
C LEU A 151 -11.58 9.95 24.29
N ARG A 152 -12.19 10.89 23.55
CA ARG A 152 -11.79 12.29 23.57
C ARG A 152 -11.85 12.88 24.98
N PHE A 153 -12.83 12.47 25.79
CA PHE A 153 -12.94 12.89 27.19
C PHE A 153 -11.73 12.46 28.03
N LEU A 154 -11.16 11.28 27.76
CA LEU A 154 -10.00 10.74 28.48
C LEU A 154 -8.71 11.51 28.18
N PHE A 155 -8.63 12.16 27.01
CA PHE A 155 -7.47 12.95 26.57
C PHE A 155 -7.62 14.46 26.83
N LEU A 156 -8.63 14.91 27.58
CA LEU A 156 -8.69 16.32 27.96
C LEU A 156 -7.50 16.67 28.87
N PRO A 157 -6.76 17.77 28.58
CA PRO A 157 -5.66 18.25 29.42
C PRO A 157 -5.97 18.30 30.93
N PRO A 158 -7.15 18.78 31.39
CA PRO A 158 -7.46 18.81 32.83
C PRO A 158 -7.58 17.43 33.49
N LEU A 159 -7.77 16.34 32.74
CA LEU A 159 -7.85 14.98 33.29
C LEU A 159 -6.51 14.25 33.19
N VAL A 160 -5.80 14.43 32.08
CA VAL A 160 -4.48 13.81 31.86
C VAL A 160 -3.44 14.35 32.83
N ILE A 161 -3.40 15.67 33.07
CA ILE A 161 -2.43 16.31 33.96
C ILE A 161 -2.46 15.74 35.39
N PRO A 162 -3.60 15.67 36.10
CA PRO A 162 -3.64 15.12 37.46
C PRO A 162 -3.35 13.62 37.49
N ILE A 163 -3.79 12.84 36.49
CA ILE A 163 -3.47 11.41 36.39
C ILE A 163 -1.96 11.23 36.23
N MET A 164 -1.32 11.98 35.33
CA MET A 164 0.13 11.93 35.11
C MET A 164 0.88 12.33 36.39
N ALA A 165 0.44 13.40 37.06
CA ALA A 165 1.02 13.83 38.33
C ALA A 165 0.91 12.74 39.40
N ALA A 166 -0.26 12.10 39.54
CA ALA A 166 -0.46 10.99 40.47
C ALA A 166 0.44 9.80 40.16
N VAL A 167 0.62 9.44 38.88
CA VAL A 167 1.53 8.36 38.45
C VAL A 167 2.98 8.71 38.79
N ILE A 168 3.41 9.95 38.55
CA ILE A 168 4.76 10.42 38.88
C ILE A 168 4.98 10.39 40.40
N LEU A 169 4.02 10.89 41.19
CA LEU A 169 4.09 10.84 42.66
C LEU A 169 4.13 9.41 43.17
N ALA A 170 3.33 8.50 42.61
CA ALA A 170 3.33 7.10 42.97
C ALA A 170 4.69 6.44 42.67
N HIS A 171 5.27 6.72 41.50
CA HIS A 171 6.62 6.23 41.17
C HIS A 171 7.67 6.81 42.11
N ALA A 172 7.67 8.13 42.34
CA ALA A 172 8.61 8.76 43.26
C ALA A 172 8.51 8.18 44.68
N TRP A 173 7.29 7.99 45.19
CA TRP A 173 7.06 7.35 46.50
C TRP A 173 7.56 5.90 46.53
N LEU A 174 7.27 5.12 45.49
CA LEU A 174 7.73 3.75 45.36
C LEU A 174 9.27 3.66 45.34
N TYR A 175 9.93 4.50 44.54
CA TYR A 175 11.39 4.51 44.44
C TYR A 175 12.07 4.98 45.72
N ILE A 176 11.52 6.00 46.40
CA ILE A 176 12.09 6.56 47.63
C ILE A 176 11.88 5.62 48.83
N GLN A 177 10.69 5.02 48.98
CA GLN A 177 10.33 4.25 50.17
C GLN A 177 10.59 2.74 50.04
N HIS A 178 10.34 2.14 48.88
CA HIS A 178 10.46 0.68 48.69
C HIS A 178 11.80 0.30 48.04
N GLY A 179 12.45 1.22 47.31
CA GLY A 179 13.68 0.94 46.60
C GLY A 179 13.48 -0.03 45.42
N MET A 180 14.30 0.12 44.38
CA MET A 180 14.13 -0.63 43.11
C MET A 180 14.18 -2.15 43.34
N MET A 181 15.08 -2.62 44.20
CA MET A 181 15.32 -4.06 44.38
C MET A 181 14.31 -4.74 45.31
N ALA A 182 13.74 -4.02 46.28
CA ALA A 182 12.66 -4.57 47.11
C ALA A 182 11.33 -4.58 46.33
N SER A 183 11.10 -3.62 45.43
CA SER A 183 9.91 -3.58 44.58
C SER A 183 9.86 -4.73 43.57
N ILE A 184 11.00 -5.09 42.96
CA ILE A 184 11.10 -6.26 42.07
C ILE A 184 10.85 -7.55 42.84
N ARG A 185 11.44 -7.67 44.05
CA ARG A 185 11.22 -8.82 44.92
C ARG A 185 9.73 -8.92 45.29
N ASP A 186 9.14 -7.84 45.78
CA ASP A 186 7.74 -7.82 46.21
C ASP A 186 6.77 -8.14 45.05
N ALA A 187 7.04 -7.65 43.84
CA ALA A 187 6.25 -8.00 42.66
C ALA A 187 6.27 -9.52 42.32
N ILE A 188 7.37 -10.21 42.64
CA ILE A 188 7.53 -11.66 42.41
C ILE A 188 6.92 -12.48 43.56
N TYR A 189 7.03 -12.01 44.80
CA TYR A 189 6.59 -12.77 45.98
C TYR A 189 5.15 -12.46 46.43
N THR A 190 4.56 -11.36 45.95
CA THR A 190 3.16 -11.00 46.24
C THR A 190 2.23 -11.55 45.16
N ALA A 191 1.42 -12.53 45.52
CA ALA A 191 0.54 -13.28 44.61
C ALA A 191 -0.43 -12.41 43.79
N GLY A 192 -0.73 -11.17 44.24
CA GLY A 192 -1.59 -10.22 43.53
C GLY A 192 -0.86 -9.23 42.62
N ALA A 193 0.47 -9.11 42.70
CA ALA A 193 1.21 -8.07 41.98
C ALA A 193 1.34 -8.40 40.48
N LEU A 194 1.66 -9.65 40.13
CA LEU A 194 1.74 -10.12 38.74
C LEU A 194 0.44 -9.94 37.94
N PRO A 195 -0.75 -10.38 38.42
CA PRO A 195 -1.99 -10.11 37.69
C PRO A 195 -2.32 -8.62 37.62
N GLY A 196 -1.93 -7.82 38.61
CA GLY A 196 -2.06 -6.35 38.56
C GLY A 196 -1.21 -5.71 37.46
N VAL A 197 0.05 -6.12 37.34
CA VAL A 197 0.95 -5.68 36.25
C VAL A 197 0.41 -6.12 34.90
N LEU A 198 -0.08 -7.36 34.77
CA LEU A 198 -0.68 -7.85 33.53
C LEU A 198 -1.89 -7.01 33.13
N LEU A 199 -2.80 -6.73 34.08
CA LEU A 199 -3.97 -5.88 33.84
C LEU A 199 -3.56 -4.46 33.42
N LEU A 200 -2.51 -3.90 34.04
CA LEU A 200 -1.96 -2.60 33.66
C LEU A 200 -1.39 -2.61 32.23
N VAL A 201 -0.68 -3.66 31.83
CA VAL A 201 -0.14 -3.81 30.46
C VAL A 201 -1.28 -3.93 29.44
N LEU A 202 -2.32 -4.74 29.74
CA LEU A 202 -3.49 -4.83 28.86
C LEU A 202 -4.21 -3.47 28.73
N ALA A 203 -4.41 -2.77 29.84
CA ALA A 203 -5.02 -1.44 29.83
C ALA A 203 -4.16 -0.44 29.03
N SER A 204 -2.83 -0.48 29.18
CA SER A 204 -1.89 0.35 28.43
C SER A 204 -1.96 0.07 26.93
N ALA A 205 -1.97 -1.21 26.52
CA ALA A 205 -2.11 -1.58 25.11
C ALA A 205 -3.43 -1.08 24.52
N ILE A 206 -4.54 -1.26 25.23
CA ILE A 206 -5.86 -0.75 24.81
C ILE A 206 -5.80 0.77 24.60
N VAL A 207 -5.27 1.52 25.56
CA VAL A 207 -5.12 2.98 25.45
C VAL A 207 -4.15 3.37 24.31
N HIS A 208 -3.09 2.61 24.08
CA HIS A 208 -2.11 2.85 23.02
C HIS A 208 -2.72 2.68 21.61
N GLU A 209 -3.47 1.60 21.40
CA GLU A 209 -4.19 1.34 20.14
C GLU A 209 -5.22 2.44 19.87
N PHE A 210 -5.94 2.88 20.92
CA PHE A 210 -6.89 3.98 20.83
C PHE A 210 -6.24 5.35 20.63
N GLY A 211 -5.02 5.56 21.14
CA GLY A 211 -4.20 6.73 20.88
C GLY A 211 -3.85 6.88 19.40
N HIS A 212 -3.40 5.81 18.75
CA HIS A 212 -3.16 5.79 17.30
C HIS A 212 -4.42 6.12 16.50
N ALA A 213 -5.58 5.60 16.92
CA ALA A 213 -6.85 5.88 16.27
C ALA A 213 -7.29 7.35 16.43
N SER A 214 -6.99 7.99 17.55
CA SER A 214 -7.32 9.41 17.79
C SER A 214 -6.47 10.37 16.95
N ALA A 215 -5.23 10.00 16.60
CA ALA A 215 -4.31 10.82 15.81
C ALA A 215 -4.69 10.92 14.31
N LEU A 216 -5.64 10.10 13.84
CA LEU A 216 -6.11 10.09 12.45
C LEU A 216 -7.34 10.99 12.22
N HIS A 217 -7.83 11.68 13.25
CA HIS A 217 -8.91 12.66 13.14
C HIS A 217 -8.38 14.07 13.47
N TYR A 218 -7.91 14.77 12.43
CA TYR A 218 -7.72 16.22 12.40
C TYR A 218 -8.43 16.77 11.17
#